data_AF-A0A835IJA4-F1
#
_entry.id   AF-A0A835IJA4-F1
#
_cell.length_a   1.000
_cell.length_b   1.000
_cell.length_c   1.000
_cell.angle_alpha   90.00
_cell.angle_beta   90.00
_cell.angle_gamma   90.00
#
_symmetry.space_group_name_H-M   'P 1'
#
loop_
_entity.id
_entity.type
_entity.pdbx_description
1 polymer ?
#
loop_
_entity_poly.entity_id
_entity_poly.type
_entity_poly.pdbx_seq_one_letter_code
_entity_poly.pdbx_strand_id
1 'polypeptide(L)'
;MTFADVENFNRKNGATVVYDKTTVSTYSFAGTSWIGYDDPRYVSAKIGFAKAQHLGGYFFWAISGDNEWKVSSLASKAWDG
;
A
#
# COMPACT_ATOMS: atom_id res chain seq x y z
N MET A 1 12.09 2.27 -3.53
CA MET A 1 11.37 3.54 -3.26
C MET A 1 10.49 3.33 -2.05
N THR A 2 10.41 4.30 -1.15
CA THR A 2 9.43 4.26 -0.05
C THR A 2 8.02 4.54 -0.56
N PHE A 3 6.97 4.22 0.20
CA PHE A 3 5.61 4.58 -0.19
C PHE A 3 5.44 6.11 -0.33
N ALA A 4 6.06 6.89 0.56
CA ALA A 4 6.13 8.34 0.44
C ALA A 4 6.78 8.81 -0.87
N ASP A 5 7.87 8.16 -1.30
CA ASP A 5 8.49 8.47 -2.60
C ASP A 5 7.57 8.14 -3.78
N VAL A 6 6.78 7.07 -3.69
CA VAL A 6 5.82 6.70 -4.73
C VAL A 6 4.69 7.71 -4.83
N GLU A 7 4.09 8.14 -3.72
CA GLU A 7 3.06 9.20 -3.74
C GLU A 7 3.63 10.51 -4.31
N ASN A 8 4.88 10.85 -3.98
CA ASN A 8 5.57 12.00 -4.54
C ASN A 8 5.82 11.86 -6.05
N PHE A 9 6.27 10.69 -6.51
CA PHE A 9 6.43 10.39 -7.93
C PHE A 9 5.10 10.52 -8.69
N ASN A 10 4.03 9.94 -8.16
CA ASN A 10 2.71 9.98 -8.78
C ASN A 10 2.22 11.42 -8.94
N ARG A 11 2.32 12.24 -7.88
CA ARG A 11 1.89 13.64 -7.91
C ARG A 11 2.73 14.49 -8.86
N LYS A 12 4.06 14.32 -8.85
CA LYS A 12 4.96 15.13 -9.68
C LYS A 12 4.85 14.82 -11.18
N ASN A 13 4.55 13.57 -11.53
CA ASN A 13 4.58 13.12 -12.93
C ASN A 13 3.19 12.90 -13.53
N GLY A 14 2.11 13.17 -12.78
CA GLY A 14 0.74 12.87 -13.22
C GLY A 14 0.57 11.38 -13.56
N ALA A 15 1.17 10.51 -12.76
CA ALA A 15 1.21 9.07 -13.07
C ALA A 15 -0.20 8.47 -13.10
N THR A 16 -0.42 7.54 -14.03
CA THR A 16 -1.64 6.72 -14.01
C THR A 16 -1.50 5.67 -12.92
N VAL A 17 -2.42 5.66 -11.96
CA VAL A 17 -2.46 4.68 -10.86
C VAL A 17 -3.50 3.61 -11.18
N VAL A 18 -3.10 2.34 -11.09
CA VAL A 18 -3.95 1.18 -11.34
C VAL A 18 -4.05 0.34 -10.08
N TYR A 19 -5.29 0.05 -9.69
CA TYR A 19 -5.64 -0.84 -8.60
C TYR A 19 -6.01 -2.21 -9.15
N ASP A 20 -5.09 -3.17 -9.07
CA ASP A 20 -5.31 -4.51 -9.61
C ASP A 20 -5.94 -5.42 -8.54
N LYS A 21 -7.24 -5.67 -8.71
CA LYS A 21 -8.01 -6.54 -7.82
C LYS A 21 -7.57 -8.01 -7.89
N THR A 22 -7.04 -8.45 -9.03
CA THR A 22 -6.67 -9.85 -9.23
C THR A 22 -5.46 -10.22 -8.36
N THR A 23 -4.47 -9.33 -8.32
CA THR A 23 -3.25 -9.52 -7.53
C THR A 23 -3.30 -8.87 -6.15
N VAL A 24 -4.35 -8.11 -5.84
CA VAL A 24 -4.50 -7.37 -4.59
C VAL A 24 -3.30 -6.44 -4.38
N SER A 25 -2.97 -5.69 -5.43
CA SER A 25 -1.79 -4.81 -5.48
C SER A 25 -2.07 -3.53 -6.24
N THR A 26 -1.16 -2.56 -6.15
CA THR A 26 -1.24 -1.31 -6.91
C THR A 26 0.02 -1.12 -7.72
N TYR A 27 -0.14 -0.51 -8.89
CA TYR A 27 1.00 0.00 -9.61
C TYR A 27 0.69 1.34 -10.23
N SER A 28 1.73 2.13 -10.48
CA SER A 28 1.62 3.38 -11.22
C SER A 28 2.65 3.45 -12.34
N PHE A 29 2.33 4.22 -13.37
CA PHE A 29 3.25 4.45 -14.47
C PHE A 29 3.14 5.86 -15.04
N ALA A 30 4.29 6.38 -15.48
CA ALA A 30 4.42 7.65 -16.19
C ALA A 30 5.59 7.54 -17.18
N GLY A 31 5.31 7.73 -18.48
CA GLY A 31 6.29 7.49 -19.54
C GLY A 31 6.78 6.03 -19.52
N THR A 32 8.09 5.85 -19.36
CA THR A 32 8.74 4.52 -19.32
C THR A 32 8.95 4.00 -17.89
N SER A 33 8.53 4.75 -16.86
CA SER A 33 8.68 4.36 -15.46
C SER A 33 7.43 3.64 -14.99
N TRP A 34 7.61 2.48 -14.36
CA TRP A 34 6.57 1.66 -13.75
C TRP A 34 6.97 1.30 -12.32
N ILE A 35 6.05 1.44 -11.37
CA ILE A 35 6.31 1.20 -9.95
C ILE A 35 5.17 0.37 -9.35
N GLY A 36 5.48 -0.80 -8.82
CA GLY A 36 4.55 -1.63 -8.04
C GLY A 36 4.68 -1.35 -6.54
N TYR A 37 3.56 -1.28 -5.84
CA TYR A 37 3.48 -0.99 -4.40
C TYR A 37 2.14 -1.43 -3.81
N ASP A 38 2.03 -1.38 -2.49
CA ASP A 38 0.77 -1.57 -1.79
C ASP A 38 0.14 -0.23 -1.42
N ASP A 39 -1.02 0.05 -2.00
CA ASP A 39 -1.87 1.16 -1.59
C ASP A 39 -2.60 0.82 -0.27
N PRO A 40 -2.90 1.81 0.60
CA PRO A 40 -3.57 1.56 1.87
C PRO A 40 -4.88 0.75 1.77
N ARG A 41 -5.58 0.82 0.63
CA ARG A 41 -6.77 0.00 0.35
C ARG A 41 -6.45 -1.49 0.33
N TYR A 42 -5.39 -1.88 -0.38
CA TYR A 42 -4.98 -3.29 -0.47
C TYR A 42 -4.18 -3.75 0.75
N VAL A 43 -3.50 -2.85 1.46
CA VAL A 43 -2.99 -3.17 2.80
C VAL A 43 -4.15 -3.61 3.70
N SER A 44 -5.25 -2.84 3.75
CA SER A 44 -6.43 -3.21 4.56
C SER A 44 -7.00 -4.57 4.17
N ALA A 45 -7.05 -4.89 2.86
CA ALA A 45 -7.48 -6.21 2.38
C ALA A 45 -6.54 -7.34 2.82
N LYS A 46 -5.21 -7.14 2.75
CA LYS A 46 -4.21 -8.10 3.21
C LYS A 46 -4.27 -8.33 4.72
N ILE A 47 -4.50 -7.27 5.50
CA ILE A 47 -4.72 -7.38 6.95
C ILE A 47 -5.99 -8.18 7.25
N GLY A 48 -7.09 -7.90 6.54
CA GLY A 48 -8.33 -8.66 6.65
C GLY A 48 -8.14 -10.15 6.30
N PHE A 49 -7.35 -10.44 5.26
CA PHE A 49 -6.96 -11.81 4.93
C PHE A 49 -6.18 -12.48 6.06
N ALA A 50 -5.15 -11.83 6.60
CA ALA A 50 -4.35 -12.38 7.69
C ALA A 50 -5.20 -12.69 8.94
N LYS A 51 -6.14 -11.79 9.28
CA LYS A 51 -7.09 -12.00 10.38
C LYS A 51 -8.02 -13.19 10.09
N ALA A 52 -8.58 -13.29 8.89
CA ALA A 52 -9.44 -14.39 8.48
C ALA A 52 -8.73 -15.75 8.44
N GLN A 53 -7.41 -15.76 8.23
CA GLN A 53 -6.58 -16.96 8.28
C GLN A 53 -6.03 -17.27 9.68
N HIS A 54 -6.45 -16.54 10.72
CA HIS A 54 -5.96 -16.69 12.10
C HIS A 54 -4.44 -16.58 12.23
N LEU A 55 -3.81 -15.72 11.43
CA LEU A 55 -2.38 -15.44 11.55
C LEU A 55 -2.12 -14.58 12.79
N GLY A 56 -0.88 -14.63 13.30
CA GLY A 56 -0.48 -13.91 14.52
C GLY A 56 -0.38 -12.38 14.38
N GLY A 57 -0.45 -11.85 13.15
CA GLY A 57 -0.34 -10.41 12.91
C GLY A 57 0.21 -10.07 11.53
N TYR A 58 0.75 -8.87 11.43
CA TYR A 58 1.39 -8.29 10.26
C TYR A 58 2.55 -7.39 10.71
N PHE A 59 3.46 -7.07 9.81
CA PHE A 59 4.53 -6.10 10.07
C PHE A 59 4.82 -5.30 8.81
N PHE A 60 5.43 -4.12 8.97
CA PHE A 60 5.85 -3.26 7.88
C PHE A 60 7.37 -3.16 7.81
N TRP A 61 7.90 -3.17 6.59
CA TRP A 61 9.29 -2.85 6.31
C TRP A 61 9.39 -1.65 5.35
N ALA A 62 9.83 -0.47 5.79
CA ALA A 62 9.95 -0.04 7.18
C ALA A 62 9.01 1.14 7.44
N ILE A 63 8.69 1.38 8.71
CA ILE A 63 7.74 2.42 9.12
C ILE A 63 8.14 3.82 8.62
N SER A 64 9.45 4.08 8.47
CA SER A 64 9.99 5.32 7.91
C SER A 64 9.62 5.57 6.45
N GLY A 65 9.14 4.55 5.74
CA GLY A 65 8.71 4.65 4.36
C GLY A 65 7.22 4.96 4.18
N ASP A 66 6.43 4.96 5.25
CA ASP A 66 5.01 5.37 5.22
C ASP A 66 4.90 6.88 4.95
N ASN A 67 3.75 7.32 4.43
CA ASN A 67 3.47 8.74 4.26
C ASN A 67 2.38 9.16 5.23
N GLU A 68 2.71 10.04 6.17
CA GLU A 68 1.77 10.57 7.17
C GLU A 68 0.98 9.47 7.92
N TRP A 69 1.62 8.33 8.18
CA TRP A 69 1.02 7.17 8.87
C TRP A 69 -0.20 6.56 8.17
N LYS A 70 -0.41 6.84 6.88
CA LYS A 70 -1.60 6.37 6.15
C LYS A 70 -1.71 4.85 6.14
N VAL A 71 -0.62 4.16 5.80
CA VAL A 71 -0.61 2.69 5.69
C VAL A 71 -0.75 2.07 7.08
N SER A 72 0.09 2.49 8.02
CA SER A 72 0.14 1.94 9.37
C SER A 72 -1.16 2.16 10.16
N SER A 73 -1.76 3.36 10.08
CA SER A 73 -3.00 3.66 10.79
C SER A 73 -4.20 2.89 10.23
N LEU A 74 -4.29 2.71 8.90
CA LEU A 74 -5.34 1.91 8.29
C LEU A 74 -5.19 0.42 8.60
N ALA A 75 -3.96 -0.07 8.66
CA ALA A 75 -3.69 -1.45 9.04
C ALA A 75 -4.12 -1.76 10.48
N SER A 76 -3.79 -0.87 11.43
CA SER A 76 -4.28 -1.00 12.81
C SER A 76 -5.81 -1.02 12.87
N LYS A 77 -6.48 -0.07 12.23
CA LYS A 77 -7.95 -0.03 12.17
C LYS A 77 -8.55 -1.29 11.55
N ALA A 78 -7.95 -1.82 10.48
CA ALA A 78 -8.41 -3.02 9.80
C ALA A 78 -8.23 -4.30 10.65
N TRP A 79 -7.23 -4.32 11.55
CA TRP A 79 -7.00 -5.43 12.45
C TRP A 79 -7.94 -5.41 13.67
N ASP A 80 -8.16 -4.23 14.24
CA ASP A 80 -8.91 -4.04 15.49
C ASP A 80 -10.43 -3.92 15.29
N GLY A 81 -10.89 -3.71 14.04
CA GLY A 81 -12.31 -3.62 13.67
C GLY A 81 -13.11 -4.91 13.87
#